data_AF-A0A352JW59-F1
#
_entry.id   AF-A0A352JW59-F1
#
_cell.length_a   1.000
_cell.length_b   1.000
_cell.length_c   1.000
_cell.angle_alpha   90.00
_cell.angle_beta   90.00
_cell.angle_gamma   90.00
#
_symmetry.space_group_name_H-M   'P 1'
#
loop_
_entity.id
_entity.type
_entity.pdbx_description
1 polymer ?
#
loop_
_entity_poly.entity_id
_entity_poly.type
_entity_poly.pdbx_seq_one_letter_code
_entity_poly.pdbx_strand_id
1 'polypeptide(L)'
;MRRGQISWIVVIAVALVVALVLLYPTFTFYSMDRTQQAALKQSDPAQFYSLKARAMRLGLDLQGGVHMVLQVEDPRGGEISTNVQDQVLEKIRLRVDKYGIAEPQIVKSGINQIVVDLPGYTDIDTAKALIGSTAQLQFKLLRSADETQKIVAEIDSVLALSTSALKPSTSNTNKPLAATDAKSDSASKTASNLFGQDSKDTTQLASEDEETAKHPFSTLLEWSGRSYYVTMEDFYKVEKILGSAEVQAIVPTNYQFAWATRPERRGDRQFQQLYVVNKNIEMTGESLVSVREGYDQMRKPEVSFELDADGARRFSSLTGKHVGDPLAIIIDDRVESAPEIQSRISKSGRITMGGNATISDAYLLATLLKAGALPANVEILQSTVIGPALGQDSINKGKTASFIGIILVVIFMAIYYKISGLIADMAVILNTFFILAFMVIPGVNSTLTMPGIAGIILTVGMSVDSNVLIFERIREELRTGKTVRAAIDAGYDRALLTVIDSHVTTLITALFLFIFGSGTIRGFAVTLSVGILLSLFTAIFVTKTVFDLRKQYKSLSI
;
A
#
# COMPACT_ATOMS: atom_id res chain seq x y z
N MET A 1 -31.02 49.12 15.73
CA MET A 1 -30.81 47.71 15.30
C MET A 1 -31.72 46.80 16.12
N ARG A 2 -32.54 45.94 15.49
CA ARG A 2 -33.38 44.98 16.25
C ARG A 2 -32.48 43.87 16.82
N ARG A 3 -32.80 43.38 18.02
CA ARG A 3 -32.09 42.31 18.75
C ARG A 3 -31.74 41.08 17.87
N GLY A 4 -32.59 40.73 16.91
CA GLY A 4 -32.37 39.60 15.99
C GLY A 4 -31.36 39.83 14.85
N GLN A 5 -30.99 41.07 14.51
CA GLN A 5 -29.94 41.32 13.51
C GLN A 5 -28.54 41.21 14.14
N ILE A 6 -28.42 41.64 15.40
CA ILE A 6 -27.16 41.57 16.15
C ILE A 6 -26.79 40.10 16.40
N SER A 7 -27.77 39.22 16.65
CA SER A 7 -27.50 37.79 16.83
C SER A 7 -26.88 37.13 15.60
N TRP A 8 -27.36 37.44 14.38
CA TRP A 8 -26.82 36.82 13.17
C TRP A 8 -25.40 37.31 12.82
N ILE A 9 -25.11 38.60 13.05
CA ILE A 9 -23.76 39.14 12.87
C ILE A 9 -22.78 38.45 13.83
N VAL A 10 -23.19 38.26 15.09
CA VAL A 10 -22.39 37.55 16.09
C VAL A 10 -22.17 36.09 15.67
N VAL A 11 -23.20 35.40 15.18
CA VAL A 11 -23.07 34.01 14.69
C VAL A 11 -22.08 33.93 13.52
N ILE A 12 -22.15 34.83 12.54
CA ILE A 12 -21.22 34.86 11.40
C ILE A 12 -19.80 35.16 11.88
N ALA A 13 -19.62 36.11 12.79
CA ALA A 13 -18.31 36.47 13.33
C ALA A 13 -17.68 35.30 14.11
N VAL A 14 -18.47 34.61 14.95
CA VAL A 14 -18.02 33.41 15.67
C VAL A 14 -17.65 32.30 14.69
N ALA A 15 -18.47 32.03 13.68
CA ALA A 15 -18.17 31.02 12.66
C ALA A 15 -16.86 31.34 11.91
N LEU A 16 -16.62 32.62 11.58
CA LEU A 16 -15.39 33.07 10.93
C LEU A 16 -14.18 32.86 11.84
N VAL A 17 -14.26 33.26 13.11
CA VAL A 17 -13.17 33.06 14.09
C VAL A 17 -12.86 31.56 14.27
N VAL A 18 -13.90 30.73 14.42
CA VAL A 18 -13.72 29.27 14.54
C VAL A 18 -13.04 28.70 13.30
N ALA A 19 -13.48 29.10 12.10
CA ALA A 19 -12.87 28.66 10.85
C ALA A 19 -11.39 29.09 10.73
N LEU A 20 -11.06 30.31 11.18
CA LEU A 20 -9.68 30.82 11.21
C LEU A 20 -8.79 30.01 12.16
N VAL A 21 -9.30 29.68 13.34
CA VAL A 21 -8.59 28.83 14.33
C VAL A 21 -8.39 27.42 13.78
N LEU A 22 -9.39 26.84 13.11
CA LEU A 22 -9.29 25.50 12.52
C LEU A 22 -8.29 25.46 11.36
N LEU A 23 -8.21 26.51 10.55
CA LEU A 23 -7.31 26.56 9.39
C LEU A 23 -5.87 26.97 9.74
N TYR A 24 -5.66 27.61 10.89
CA TYR A 24 -4.33 28.08 11.31
C TYR A 24 -3.25 26.97 11.26
N PRO A 25 -3.46 25.76 11.82
CA PRO A 25 -2.48 24.68 11.72
C PRO A 25 -2.18 24.27 10.28
N THR A 26 -3.20 24.18 9.43
CA THR A 26 -3.05 23.85 8.00
C THR A 26 -2.17 24.87 7.29
N PHE A 27 -2.43 26.17 7.52
CA PHE A 27 -1.62 27.23 6.93
C PHE A 27 -0.17 27.16 7.40
N THR A 28 0.06 27.00 8.71
CA THR A 28 1.43 26.88 9.25
C THR A 28 2.17 25.68 8.64
N PHE A 29 1.56 24.50 8.61
CA PHE A 29 2.20 23.28 8.12
C PHE A 29 2.56 23.35 6.63
N TYR A 30 1.64 23.83 5.77
CA TYR A 30 1.86 23.91 4.33
C TYR A 30 2.64 25.15 3.87
N SER A 31 2.81 26.15 4.73
CA SER A 31 3.70 27.29 4.47
C SER A 31 5.18 26.96 4.71
N MET A 32 5.48 25.94 5.53
CA MET A 32 6.84 25.49 5.78
C MET A 32 7.39 24.70 4.58
N ASP A 33 8.60 25.03 4.16
CA ASP A 33 9.29 24.28 3.10
C ASP A 33 9.75 22.89 3.61
N ARG A 34 10.04 21.94 2.71
CA ARG A 34 10.40 20.55 3.07
C ARG A 34 11.60 20.45 4.02
N THR A 35 12.55 21.38 3.90
CA THR A 35 13.72 21.49 4.78
C THR A 35 13.33 21.95 6.20
N GLN A 36 12.40 22.88 6.32
CA GLN A 36 11.86 23.36 7.60
C GLN A 36 11.00 22.29 8.27
N GLN A 37 10.23 21.52 7.50
CA GLN A 37 9.48 20.37 7.99
C GLN A 37 10.41 19.27 8.54
N ALA A 38 11.50 18.97 7.84
CA ALA A 38 12.52 18.03 8.31
C ALA A 38 13.23 18.54 9.57
N ALA A 39 13.55 19.83 9.63
CA ALA A 39 14.15 20.46 10.81
C ALA A 39 13.20 20.41 12.01
N LEU A 40 11.91 20.73 11.84
CA LEU A 40 10.92 20.66 12.91
C LEU A 40 10.70 19.23 13.41
N LYS A 41 10.67 18.24 12.49
CA LYS A 41 10.61 16.83 12.86
C LYS A 41 11.79 16.39 13.72
N GLN A 42 12.96 17.02 13.54
CA GLN A 42 14.18 16.70 14.27
C GLN A 42 14.32 17.49 15.58
N SER A 43 13.90 18.76 15.63
CA SER A 43 14.01 19.62 16.82
C SER A 43 12.88 19.44 17.81
N ASP A 44 11.64 19.32 17.35
CA ASP A 44 10.45 19.05 18.17
C ASP A 44 9.48 18.10 17.43
N PRO A 45 9.68 16.78 17.58
CA PRO A 45 8.82 15.79 16.95
C PRO A 45 7.35 15.94 17.37
N ALA A 46 7.08 16.30 18.64
CA ALA A 46 5.72 16.40 19.16
C ALA A 46 4.95 17.54 18.48
N GLN A 47 5.60 18.70 18.31
CA GLN A 47 5.01 19.81 17.59
C GLN A 47 4.75 19.45 16.12
N PHE A 48 5.70 18.81 15.44
CA PHE A 48 5.54 18.36 14.05
C PHE A 48 4.32 17.45 13.87
N TYR A 49 4.21 16.39 14.68
CA TYR A 49 3.09 15.45 14.57
C TYR A 49 1.74 16.10 14.95
N SER A 50 1.73 17.03 15.92
CA SER A 50 0.50 17.74 16.31
C SER A 50 0.01 18.72 15.24
N LEU A 51 0.92 19.43 14.57
CA LEU A 51 0.60 20.33 13.47
C LEU A 51 0.12 19.56 12.26
N LYS A 52 0.81 18.47 11.92
CA LYS A 52 0.43 17.59 10.81
C LYS A 52 -0.94 16.94 11.03
N ALA A 53 -1.21 16.45 12.24
CA ALA A 53 -2.50 15.82 12.57
C ALA A 53 -3.68 16.81 12.54
N ARG A 54 -3.42 18.10 12.70
CA ARG A 54 -4.43 19.18 12.59
C ARG A 54 -4.38 19.89 11.23
N ALA A 55 -3.51 19.46 10.33
CA ALA A 55 -3.47 19.98 8.97
C ALA A 55 -4.47 19.24 8.08
N MET A 56 -4.87 19.87 6.98
CA MET A 56 -5.70 19.24 5.97
C MET A 56 -5.02 17.98 5.41
N ARG A 57 -5.72 16.86 5.44
CA ARG A 57 -5.23 15.58 4.91
C ARG A 57 -5.34 15.62 3.39
N LEU A 58 -4.25 15.40 2.66
CA LEU A 58 -4.28 15.31 1.19
C LEU A 58 -4.27 13.84 0.78
N GLY A 59 -5.00 13.52 -0.28
CA GLY A 59 -5.07 12.17 -0.82
C GLY A 59 -3.88 11.79 -1.70
N LEU A 60 -3.88 10.51 -2.08
CA LEU A 60 -2.84 9.88 -2.91
C LEU A 60 -2.58 10.62 -4.21
N ASP A 61 -3.65 11.06 -4.89
CA ASP A 61 -3.59 11.80 -6.15
C ASP A 61 -2.82 13.13 -6.05
N LEU A 62 -2.73 13.70 -4.84
CA LEU A 62 -2.09 14.99 -4.61
C LEU A 62 -0.67 14.84 -4.08
N GLN A 63 -0.41 13.86 -3.21
CA GLN A 63 0.91 13.65 -2.60
C GLN A 63 1.76 12.61 -3.35
N GLY A 64 1.16 11.86 -4.26
CA GLY A 64 1.71 10.58 -4.76
C GLY A 64 1.61 9.49 -3.70
N GLY A 65 1.79 8.24 -4.10
CA GLY A 65 1.98 7.11 -3.20
C GLY A 65 1.58 5.76 -3.82
N VAL A 66 1.28 4.76 -2.98
CA VAL A 66 0.81 3.44 -3.42
C VAL A 66 -0.69 3.26 -3.16
N HIS A 67 -1.42 2.78 -4.17
CA HIS A 67 -2.80 2.26 -4.09
C HIS A 67 -2.77 0.73 -4.26
N MET A 68 -3.43 0.00 -3.37
CA MET A 68 -3.54 -1.45 -3.46
C MET A 68 -4.97 -1.94 -3.21
N VAL A 69 -5.38 -2.93 -3.98
CA VAL A 69 -6.61 -3.69 -3.76
C VAL A 69 -6.22 -5.10 -3.37
N LEU A 70 -6.64 -5.49 -2.19
CA LEU A 70 -6.36 -6.77 -1.57
C LEU A 70 -7.63 -7.61 -1.55
N GLN A 71 -7.49 -8.92 -1.75
CA GLN A 71 -8.55 -9.89 -1.53
C GLN A 71 -8.17 -10.78 -0.35
N VAL A 72 -9.05 -10.82 0.64
CA VAL A 72 -8.89 -11.75 1.77
C VAL A 72 -9.39 -13.11 1.30
N GLU A 73 -8.56 -14.14 1.46
CA GLU A 73 -8.92 -15.52 1.19
C GLU A 73 -9.35 -16.22 2.48
N ASP A 74 -10.49 -16.91 2.47
CA ASP A 74 -10.84 -17.76 3.60
C ASP A 74 -10.04 -19.07 3.52
N PRO A 75 -9.24 -19.43 4.55
CA PRO A 75 -8.56 -20.72 4.61
C PRO A 75 -9.51 -21.93 4.56
N ARG A 76 -10.83 -21.75 4.73
CA ARG A 76 -11.84 -22.82 4.64
C ARG A 76 -12.73 -22.76 3.39
N GLY A 77 -12.48 -21.82 2.48
CA GLY A 77 -13.26 -21.67 1.24
C GLY A 77 -14.74 -21.30 1.43
N GLY A 78 -15.12 -20.75 2.58
CA GLY A 78 -16.48 -20.32 2.90
C GLY A 78 -16.71 -18.81 2.71
N GLU A 79 -17.94 -18.35 3.01
CA GLU A 79 -18.22 -16.91 3.13
C GLU A 79 -17.44 -16.34 4.32
N ILE A 80 -16.60 -15.34 4.06
CA ILE A 80 -15.78 -14.69 5.08
C ILE A 80 -16.72 -14.02 6.08
N SER A 81 -16.70 -14.49 7.33
CA SER A 81 -17.36 -13.77 8.41
C SER A 81 -16.74 -12.36 8.49
N THR A 82 -17.57 -11.32 8.58
CA THR A 82 -17.12 -9.92 8.67
C THR A 82 -16.04 -9.70 9.74
N ASN A 83 -16.05 -10.54 10.78
CA ASN A 83 -15.06 -10.57 11.86
C ASN A 83 -13.61 -10.84 11.36
N VAL A 84 -13.41 -11.80 10.44
CA VAL A 84 -12.07 -12.11 9.92
C VAL A 84 -11.53 -10.95 9.09
N GLN A 85 -12.37 -10.36 8.24
CA GLN A 85 -11.99 -9.18 7.44
C GLN A 85 -11.65 -7.98 8.33
N ASP A 86 -12.39 -7.78 9.43
CA ASP A 86 -12.11 -6.73 10.41
C ASP A 86 -10.78 -6.96 11.13
N GLN A 87 -10.47 -8.20 11.50
CA GLN A 87 -9.17 -8.54 12.09
C GLN A 87 -8.02 -8.32 11.10
N VAL A 88 -8.16 -8.72 9.84
CA VAL A 88 -7.16 -8.44 8.80
C VAL A 88 -6.95 -6.94 8.64
N LEU A 89 -8.03 -6.16 8.57
CA LEU A 89 -7.98 -4.71 8.47
C LEU A 89 -7.24 -4.08 9.66
N GLU A 90 -7.53 -4.54 10.88
CA GLU A 90 -6.87 -4.06 12.09
C GLU A 90 -5.37 -4.38 12.05
N LYS A 91 -4.99 -5.60 11.66
CA LYS A 91 -3.57 -5.99 11.54
C LYS A 91 -2.83 -5.19 10.48
N ILE A 92 -3.42 -4.99 9.30
CA ILE A 92 -2.82 -4.16 8.25
C ILE A 92 -2.66 -2.72 8.74
N ARG A 93 -3.67 -2.15 9.40
CA ARG A 93 -3.59 -0.80 9.99
C ARG A 93 -2.43 -0.70 10.98
N LEU A 94 -2.33 -1.66 11.91
CA LEU A 94 -1.22 -1.69 12.88
C LEU A 94 0.15 -1.78 12.22
N ARG A 95 0.31 -2.55 11.13
CA ARG A 95 1.58 -2.66 10.40
C ARG A 95 1.96 -1.34 9.74
N VAL A 96 1.02 -0.73 9.04
CA VAL A 96 1.22 0.50 8.31
C VAL A 96 1.50 1.67 9.27
N ASP A 97 0.77 1.75 10.38
CA ASP A 97 0.97 2.73 11.43
C ASP A 97 2.35 2.57 12.09
N LYS A 98 2.75 1.34 12.43
CA LYS A 98 4.06 1.05 13.05
C LYS A 98 5.22 1.27 12.10
N TYR A 99 5.03 1.03 10.80
CA TYR A 99 6.04 1.32 9.80
C TYR A 99 6.30 2.83 9.66
N GLY A 100 5.34 3.67 10.11
CA GLY A 100 5.45 5.13 10.09
C GLY A 100 4.92 5.75 8.80
N ILE A 101 4.08 5.02 8.05
CA ILE A 101 3.38 5.58 6.89
C ILE A 101 2.32 6.55 7.41
N ALA A 102 2.37 7.78 6.93
CA ALA A 102 1.49 8.82 7.44
C ALA A 102 0.07 8.62 6.90
N GLU A 103 -0.86 8.35 7.81
CA GLU A 103 -2.31 8.45 7.58
C GLU A 103 -2.85 7.56 6.45
N PRO A 104 -2.59 6.24 6.51
CA PRO A 104 -3.10 5.32 5.49
C PRO A 104 -4.63 5.32 5.46
N GLN A 105 -5.21 5.20 4.27
CA GLN A 105 -6.63 4.93 4.12
C GLN A 105 -6.79 3.45 3.85
N ILE A 106 -7.29 2.73 4.85
CA ILE A 106 -7.55 1.29 4.77
C ILE A 106 -9.05 1.11 4.97
N VAL A 107 -9.74 0.73 3.91
CA VAL A 107 -11.20 0.60 3.88
C VAL A 107 -11.61 -0.73 3.28
N LYS A 108 -12.68 -1.31 3.80
CA LYS A 108 -13.32 -2.48 3.19
C LYS A 108 -13.97 -2.06 1.87
N SER A 109 -13.82 -2.88 0.84
CA SER A 109 -14.44 -2.69 -0.47
C SER A 109 -15.13 -3.99 -0.86
N GLY A 110 -16.44 -3.95 -1.12
CA GLY A 110 -17.20 -5.18 -1.41
C GLY A 110 -17.19 -6.20 -0.26
N ILE A 111 -17.32 -7.49 -0.61
CA ILE A 111 -17.53 -8.58 0.35
C ILE A 111 -16.19 -9.05 0.96
N ASN A 112 -15.16 -9.25 0.14
CA ASN A 112 -13.87 -9.83 0.57
C ASN A 112 -12.66 -8.96 0.21
N GLN A 113 -12.84 -7.70 -0.20
CA GLN A 113 -11.71 -6.85 -0.60
C GLN A 113 -11.40 -5.77 0.43
N ILE A 114 -10.13 -5.40 0.51
CA ILE A 114 -9.63 -4.30 1.32
C ILE A 114 -8.82 -3.39 0.39
N VAL A 115 -9.20 -2.12 0.34
CA VAL A 115 -8.47 -1.09 -0.40
C VAL A 115 -7.52 -0.40 0.57
N VAL A 116 -6.26 -0.30 0.19
CA VAL A 116 -5.20 0.35 0.96
C VAL A 116 -4.54 1.45 0.13
N ASP A 117 -4.67 2.68 0.61
CA ASP A 117 -3.94 3.83 0.10
C ASP A 117 -2.86 4.23 1.09
N LEU A 118 -1.63 4.38 0.58
CA LEU A 118 -0.44 4.78 1.33
C LEU A 118 0.10 6.10 0.77
N PRO A 119 -0.43 7.26 1.21
CA PRO A 119 0.00 8.57 0.72
C PRO A 119 1.46 8.87 1.06
N GLY A 120 2.18 9.45 0.09
CA GLY A 120 3.58 9.82 0.22
C GLY A 120 4.56 8.64 0.25
N TYR A 121 4.09 7.40 0.03
CA TYR A 121 4.92 6.21 0.03
C TYR A 121 5.19 5.73 -1.40
N THR A 122 6.44 5.67 -1.84
CA THR A 122 6.78 5.39 -3.25
C THR A 122 7.23 3.96 -3.53
N ASP A 123 7.68 3.25 -2.51
CA ASP A 123 8.24 1.91 -2.66
C ASP A 123 7.13 0.85 -2.60
N ILE A 124 6.73 0.36 -3.77
CA ILE A 124 5.67 -0.64 -3.88
C ILE A 124 6.08 -2.00 -3.34
N ASP A 125 7.34 -2.40 -3.46
CA ASP A 125 7.77 -3.74 -3.11
C ASP A 125 7.79 -3.91 -1.59
N THR A 126 8.28 -2.89 -0.89
CA THR A 126 8.19 -2.85 0.57
C THR A 126 6.74 -2.71 1.05
N ALA A 127 5.88 -1.96 0.33
CA ALA A 127 4.45 -1.88 0.66
C ALA A 127 3.76 -3.24 0.54
N LYS A 128 4.05 -3.98 -0.54
CA LYS A 128 3.55 -5.34 -0.76
C LYS A 128 4.02 -6.28 0.33
N ALA A 129 5.31 -6.24 0.69
CA ALA A 129 5.85 -7.05 1.77
C ALA A 129 5.21 -6.73 3.13
N LEU A 130 4.92 -5.44 3.41
CA LEU A 130 4.31 -5.02 4.66
C LEU A 130 2.85 -5.51 4.81
N ILE A 131 2.10 -5.54 3.71
CA ILE A 131 0.65 -5.74 3.73
C ILE A 131 0.25 -7.16 3.32
N GLY A 132 0.92 -7.74 2.32
CA GLY A 132 0.63 -9.07 1.79
C GLY A 132 1.29 -10.21 2.58
N SER A 133 2.34 -9.95 3.36
CA SER A 133 2.96 -10.97 4.21
C SER A 133 1.98 -11.45 5.29
N THR A 134 1.87 -12.76 5.54
CA THR A 134 1.08 -13.20 6.71
C THR A 134 1.82 -12.94 8.01
N ALA A 135 3.15 -12.83 7.96
CA ALA A 135 4.05 -12.69 9.10
C ALA A 135 3.94 -13.83 10.13
N GLN A 136 3.68 -15.05 9.64
CA GLN A 136 3.63 -16.23 10.52
C GLN A 136 5.04 -16.64 10.93
N LEU A 137 5.47 -16.21 12.12
CA LEU A 137 6.74 -16.64 12.70
C LEU A 137 6.64 -18.07 13.23
N GLN A 138 7.53 -18.93 12.75
CA GLN A 138 7.67 -20.32 13.17
C GLN A 138 9.12 -20.63 13.51
N PHE A 139 9.33 -21.34 14.61
CA PHE A 139 10.61 -21.92 14.98
C PHE A 139 10.58 -23.42 14.68
N LYS A 140 11.52 -23.88 13.84
CA LYS A 140 11.66 -25.30 13.48
C LYS A 140 13.12 -25.71 13.60
N LEU A 141 13.36 -26.94 14.06
CA LEU A 141 14.72 -27.48 14.09
C LEU A 141 15.17 -27.89 12.69
N LEU A 142 16.44 -27.66 12.38
CA LEU A 142 17.06 -28.23 11.17
C LEU A 142 17.29 -29.72 11.36
N ARG A 143 17.30 -30.42 10.23
CA ARG A 143 17.72 -31.82 10.19
C ARG A 143 19.24 -31.93 10.22
N SER A 144 19.72 -33.08 10.67
CA SER A 144 21.16 -33.37 10.65
C SER A 144 21.67 -33.40 9.21
N ALA A 145 22.97 -33.12 9.03
CA ALA A 145 23.64 -33.17 7.75
C ALA A 145 23.46 -34.55 7.07
N ASP A 146 23.62 -35.62 7.84
CA ASP A 146 23.54 -36.99 7.34
C ASP A 146 22.13 -37.36 6.83
N GLU A 147 21.08 -36.95 7.56
CA GLU A 147 19.69 -37.18 7.12
C GLU A 147 19.36 -36.36 5.88
N THR A 148 19.83 -35.13 5.84
CA THR A 148 19.64 -34.22 4.71
C THR A 148 20.25 -34.79 3.42
N GLN A 149 21.48 -35.31 3.50
CA GLN A 149 22.16 -35.94 2.37
C GLN A 149 21.49 -37.23 1.92
N LYS A 150 21.01 -38.06 2.85
CA LYS A 150 20.27 -39.30 2.52
C LYS A 150 19.01 -39.01 1.71
N ILE A 151 18.25 -37.97 2.09
CA ILE A 151 17.03 -37.59 1.38
C ILE A 151 17.34 -37.09 -0.04
N VAL A 152 18.38 -36.27 -0.19
CA VAL A 152 18.78 -35.81 -1.52
C VAL A 152 19.23 -36.97 -2.41
N ALA A 153 19.95 -37.95 -1.85
CA ALA A 153 20.33 -39.16 -2.57
C ALA A 153 19.11 -40.04 -2.94
N GLU A 154 18.08 -40.09 -2.09
CA GLU A 154 16.84 -40.81 -2.36
C GLU A 154 16.03 -40.13 -3.48
N ILE A 155 15.97 -38.79 -3.48
CA ILE A 155 15.38 -37.98 -4.55
C ILE A 155 16.10 -38.24 -5.89
N ASP A 156 17.44 -38.22 -5.89
CA ASP A 156 18.23 -38.56 -7.09
C ASP A 156 17.89 -39.95 -7.62
N SER A 157 17.77 -40.95 -6.74
CA SER A 157 17.48 -42.33 -7.15
C SER A 157 16.14 -42.47 -7.86
N VAL A 158 15.10 -41.74 -7.42
CA VAL A 158 13.78 -41.81 -8.07
C VAL A 158 13.73 -41.01 -9.36
N LEU A 159 14.39 -39.86 -9.41
CA LEU A 159 14.49 -39.08 -10.64
C LEU A 159 15.34 -39.79 -11.70
N ALA A 160 16.37 -40.55 -11.28
CA ALA A 160 17.14 -41.42 -12.16
C ALA A 160 16.30 -42.59 -12.70
N LEU A 161 15.41 -43.16 -11.89
CA LEU A 161 14.48 -44.22 -12.30
C LEU A 161 13.42 -43.70 -13.28
N SER A 162 12.87 -42.50 -13.07
CA SER A 162 11.90 -41.90 -13.98
C SER A 162 12.54 -41.45 -15.30
N THR A 163 13.76 -40.90 -15.28
CA THR A 163 14.52 -40.58 -16.51
C THR A 163 14.99 -41.81 -17.28
N SER A 164 15.31 -42.92 -16.59
CA SER A 164 15.62 -44.20 -17.25
C SER A 164 14.40 -44.87 -17.89
N ALA A 165 13.18 -44.62 -17.38
CA ALA A 165 11.93 -45.09 -17.99
C ALA A 165 11.53 -44.30 -19.26
N LEU A 166 12.18 -43.16 -19.52
CA LEU A 166 11.93 -42.28 -20.68
C LEU A 166 12.96 -42.40 -21.82
N LYS A 167 13.91 -43.34 -21.77
CA LYS A 167 14.72 -43.69 -22.96
C LYS A 167 13.85 -44.48 -23.95
N PRO A 168 13.58 -43.98 -25.18
CA PRO A 168 12.90 -44.77 -26.20
C PRO A 168 13.81 -45.92 -26.62
N SER A 169 13.26 -47.12 -26.59
CA SER A 169 13.80 -48.32 -27.22
C SER A 169 14.13 -48.04 -28.69
N THR A 170 15.41 -47.84 -29.01
CA THR A 170 15.92 -48.05 -30.36
C THR A 170 16.01 -49.55 -30.63
N SER A 171 14.95 -50.13 -31.22
CA SER A 171 15.11 -51.26 -32.12
C SER A 171 13.88 -51.44 -33.04
N ASN A 172 14.12 -51.30 -34.34
CA ASN A 172 13.47 -51.93 -35.50
C ASN A 172 11.93 -51.73 -35.63
N THR A 173 11.34 -51.30 -36.75
CA THR A 173 11.49 -51.81 -38.13
C THR A 173 10.62 -50.91 -39.04
N ASN A 174 11.12 -50.50 -40.22
CA ASN A 174 10.42 -50.57 -41.53
C ASN A 174 10.87 -49.51 -42.55
N LYS A 175 11.32 -50.04 -43.70
CA LYS A 175 11.40 -49.51 -45.08
C LYS A 175 10.19 -48.62 -45.46
N PRO A 176 10.32 -47.69 -46.44
CA PRO A 176 10.42 -48.03 -47.88
C PRO A 176 11.51 -47.22 -48.65
N LEU A 177 12.28 -47.86 -49.53
CA LEU A 177 12.19 -47.85 -51.00
C LEU A 177 12.17 -46.48 -51.72
N ALA A 178 13.34 -46.19 -52.30
CA ALA A 178 13.60 -45.72 -53.67
C ALA A 178 13.11 -44.33 -54.13
N ALA A 179 14.08 -43.44 -54.36
CA ALA A 179 14.26 -42.79 -55.65
C ALA A 179 15.75 -42.51 -55.89
N THR A 180 16.19 -42.91 -57.08
CA THR A 180 17.52 -42.87 -57.69
C THR A 180 17.91 -41.44 -58.06
N ASP A 181 19.19 -41.07 -57.93
CA ASP A 181 19.95 -40.46 -59.03
C ASP A 181 21.46 -40.42 -58.70
N ALA A 182 22.24 -40.81 -59.71
CA ALA A 182 23.66 -41.05 -59.66
C ALA A 182 24.49 -39.83 -60.10
N LYS A 183 25.71 -39.66 -59.56
CA LYS A 183 26.91 -39.34 -60.36
C LYS A 183 28.22 -39.54 -59.59
N SER A 184 29.20 -39.96 -60.38
CA SER A 184 30.48 -40.61 -60.05
C SER A 184 31.65 -39.63 -59.86
N ASP A 185 32.68 -40.15 -59.17
CA ASP A 185 34.13 -39.90 -59.29
C ASP A 185 34.74 -38.50 -59.07
N SER A 186 35.72 -38.42 -58.15
CA SER A 186 37.15 -38.47 -58.50
C SER A 186 38.07 -37.80 -57.46
N ALA A 187 39.06 -38.58 -57.01
CA ALA A 187 40.48 -38.27 -56.82
C ALA A 187 41.04 -37.30 -55.73
N SER A 188 42.16 -37.79 -55.17
CA SER A 188 43.34 -37.08 -54.62
C SER A 188 43.26 -36.69 -53.13
N LYS A 189 43.87 -37.42 -52.18
CA LYS A 189 45.32 -37.45 -51.83
C LYS A 189 45.98 -36.07 -52.05
N THR A 190 46.56 -35.38 -51.07
CA THR A 190 47.84 -35.73 -50.42
C THR A 190 48.19 -34.62 -49.43
N ALA A 191 49.02 -34.97 -48.45
CA ALA A 191 49.86 -34.09 -47.61
C ALA A 191 49.11 -33.30 -46.52
N SER A 192 49.46 -33.36 -45.25
CA SER A 192 50.73 -33.77 -44.65
C SER A 192 50.51 -34.04 -43.17
N ASN A 193 50.71 -35.31 -42.79
CA ASN A 193 51.31 -35.65 -41.52
C ASN A 193 52.67 -34.92 -41.44
N LEU A 194 52.73 -33.87 -40.64
CA LEU A 194 53.97 -33.24 -40.21
C LEU A 194 53.84 -33.04 -38.70
N PHE A 195 54.68 -33.78 -37.97
CA PHE A 195 54.79 -33.89 -36.51
C PHE A 195 54.02 -35.05 -35.87
N GLY A 196 54.83 -36.05 -35.51
CA GLY A 196 54.45 -37.35 -35.00
C GLY A 196 54.13 -37.37 -33.50
N GLN A 197 53.65 -38.57 -33.14
CA GLN A 197 53.25 -39.05 -31.83
C GLN A 197 54.27 -38.77 -30.72
N ASP A 198 53.75 -38.44 -29.53
CA ASP A 198 53.90 -39.34 -28.39
C ASP A 198 52.70 -39.21 -27.42
N SER A 199 52.23 -40.37 -27.01
CA SER A 199 50.99 -40.67 -26.30
C SER A 199 50.99 -40.20 -24.84
N LYS A 200 49.83 -39.71 -24.35
CA LYS A 200 49.27 -40.06 -23.02
C LYS A 200 47.81 -39.60 -22.87
N ASP A 201 46.96 -40.58 -22.55
CA ASP A 201 45.70 -40.52 -21.82
C ASP A 201 44.49 -39.77 -22.40
N THR A 202 43.85 -40.39 -23.39
CA THR A 202 42.40 -40.26 -23.62
C THR A 202 41.63 -41.07 -22.58
N THR A 203 41.35 -40.49 -21.41
CA THR A 203 40.43 -41.08 -20.41
C THR A 203 39.69 -40.01 -19.58
N GLN A 204 39.27 -38.89 -20.18
CA GLN A 204 38.62 -37.81 -19.41
C GLN A 204 37.37 -37.16 -20.07
N LEU A 205 36.75 -37.77 -21.08
CA LEU A 205 35.56 -37.19 -21.75
C LEU A 205 34.30 -38.08 -21.72
N ALA A 206 34.25 -39.11 -20.87
CA ALA A 206 33.10 -40.02 -20.74
C ALA A 206 32.47 -40.07 -19.34
N SER A 207 32.96 -39.27 -18.38
CA SER A 207 32.50 -39.34 -16.97
C SER A 207 31.41 -38.32 -16.61
N GLU A 208 31.31 -37.18 -17.31
CA GLU A 208 30.37 -36.11 -16.93
C GLU A 208 28.89 -36.41 -17.28
N ASP A 209 28.62 -37.07 -18.42
CA ASP A 209 27.26 -37.43 -18.86
C ASP A 209 26.68 -38.63 -18.09
N GLU A 210 27.53 -39.50 -17.52
CA GLU A 210 27.08 -40.63 -16.70
C GLU A 210 26.79 -40.25 -15.24
N GLU A 211 27.51 -39.27 -14.67
CA GLU A 211 27.25 -38.77 -13.31
C GLU A 211 26.00 -37.90 -13.25
N THR A 212 25.78 -37.03 -14.24
CA THR A 212 24.57 -36.20 -14.34
C THR A 212 23.30 -37.03 -14.57
N ALA A 213 23.41 -38.16 -15.27
CA ALA A 213 22.29 -39.10 -15.45
C ALA A 213 21.96 -39.91 -14.17
N LYS A 214 22.94 -40.11 -13.27
CA LYS A 214 22.76 -40.82 -11.99
C LYS A 214 22.32 -39.90 -10.85
N HIS A 215 22.62 -38.60 -10.95
CA HIS A 215 22.39 -37.59 -9.90
C HIS A 215 21.74 -36.30 -10.45
N PRO A 216 20.50 -36.36 -10.96
CA PRO A 216 19.86 -35.25 -11.66
C PRO A 216 19.46 -34.06 -10.75
N PHE A 217 19.35 -34.27 -9.45
CA PHE A 217 18.96 -33.25 -8.49
C PHE A 217 20.15 -32.74 -7.67
N SER A 218 21.04 -33.61 -7.17
CA SER A 218 22.19 -33.17 -6.37
C SER A 218 23.26 -32.41 -7.16
N THR A 219 23.37 -32.61 -8.47
CA THR A 219 24.28 -31.82 -9.34
C THR A 219 23.90 -30.34 -9.43
N LEU A 220 22.64 -30.00 -9.16
CA LEU A 220 22.14 -28.63 -9.10
C LEU A 220 22.34 -27.97 -7.73
N LEU A 221 22.84 -28.73 -6.75
CA LEU A 221 22.96 -28.31 -5.35
C LEU A 221 24.43 -28.31 -4.91
N GLU A 222 24.93 -27.16 -4.46
CA GLU A 222 26.23 -27.06 -3.82
C GLU A 222 26.07 -27.26 -2.30
N TRP A 223 26.58 -28.37 -1.78
CA TRP A 223 26.54 -28.64 -0.34
C TRP A 223 27.55 -27.76 0.41
N SER A 224 27.06 -27.06 1.44
CA SER A 224 27.91 -26.24 2.30
C SER A 224 27.64 -26.59 3.78
N GLY A 225 27.91 -27.83 4.14
CA GLY A 225 27.97 -28.30 5.52
C GLY A 225 26.61 -28.53 6.19
N ARG A 226 25.63 -27.65 6.02
CA ARG A 226 24.29 -27.76 6.67
C ARG A 226 23.10 -27.32 5.82
N SER A 227 23.38 -26.75 4.66
CA SER A 227 22.38 -26.29 3.71
C SER A 227 22.91 -26.49 2.30
N TYR A 228 21.99 -26.53 1.35
CA TYR A 228 22.33 -26.52 -0.06
C TYR A 228 22.31 -25.09 -0.59
N TYR A 229 23.17 -24.82 -1.56
CA TYR A 229 23.21 -23.58 -2.31
C TYR A 229 22.89 -23.88 -3.75
N VAL A 230 21.98 -23.09 -4.33
CA VAL A 230 21.52 -23.26 -5.71
C VAL A 230 21.82 -21.98 -6.45
N THR A 231 22.39 -22.07 -7.65
CA THR A 231 22.59 -20.89 -8.50
C THR A 231 21.23 -20.28 -8.86
N MET A 232 21.15 -18.97 -9.06
CA MET A 232 19.89 -18.34 -9.50
C MET A 232 19.38 -18.87 -10.86
N GLU A 233 20.27 -19.38 -11.71
CA GLU A 233 19.92 -19.98 -13.00
C GLU A 233 19.18 -21.32 -12.85
N ASP A 234 19.54 -22.11 -11.84
CA ASP A 234 18.96 -23.43 -11.58
C ASP A 234 17.81 -23.41 -10.56
N PHE A 235 17.57 -22.27 -9.90
CA PHE A 235 16.52 -22.10 -8.88
C PHE A 235 15.15 -22.62 -9.35
N TYR A 236 14.67 -22.17 -10.52
CA TYR A 236 13.36 -22.60 -11.04
C TYR A 236 13.31 -24.09 -11.39
N LYS A 237 14.43 -24.71 -11.79
CA LYS A 237 14.49 -26.14 -12.08
C LYS A 237 14.37 -26.94 -10.78
N VAL A 238 15.12 -26.55 -9.75
CA VAL A 238 15.09 -27.17 -8.41
C VAL A 238 13.71 -27.01 -7.79
N GLU A 239 13.10 -25.83 -7.87
CA GLU A 239 11.74 -25.59 -7.37
C GLU A 239 10.70 -26.48 -8.07
N LYS A 240 10.79 -26.62 -9.40
CA LYS A 240 9.91 -27.51 -10.16
C LYS A 240 10.08 -28.98 -9.76
N ILE A 241 11.31 -29.43 -9.51
CA ILE A 241 11.60 -30.80 -9.07
C ILE A 241 11.04 -31.04 -7.66
N LEU A 242 11.29 -30.13 -6.72
CA LEU A 242 10.75 -30.19 -5.36
C LEU A 242 9.20 -30.16 -5.33
N GLY A 243 8.58 -29.47 -6.28
CA GLY A 243 7.12 -29.41 -6.45
C GLY A 243 6.50 -30.63 -7.15
N SER A 244 7.29 -31.57 -7.66
CA SER A 244 6.76 -32.74 -8.35
C SER A 244 6.12 -33.75 -7.39
N ALA A 245 5.02 -34.39 -7.81
CA ALA A 245 4.30 -35.36 -7.00
C ALA A 245 5.16 -36.58 -6.62
N GLU A 246 6.13 -36.94 -7.48
CA GLU A 246 7.11 -38.00 -7.23
C GLU A 246 8.00 -37.68 -6.04
N VAL A 247 8.55 -36.44 -5.99
CA VAL A 247 9.42 -36.00 -4.90
C VAL A 247 8.63 -35.81 -3.59
N GLN A 248 7.44 -35.22 -3.65
CA GLN A 248 6.60 -35.04 -2.45
C GLN A 248 6.16 -36.35 -1.80
N ALA A 249 6.06 -37.45 -2.55
CA ALA A 249 5.71 -38.77 -2.02
C ALA A 249 6.86 -39.44 -1.24
N ILE A 250 8.11 -39.08 -1.56
CA ILE A 250 9.32 -39.65 -0.96
C ILE A 250 9.76 -38.85 0.25
N VAL A 251 9.62 -37.53 0.19
CA VAL A 251 9.93 -36.66 1.33
C VAL A 251 9.12 -37.15 2.53
N PRO A 252 9.78 -37.70 3.57
CA PRO A 252 9.03 -38.33 4.65
C PRO A 252 8.16 -37.28 5.35
N THR A 253 7.03 -37.71 5.92
CA THR A 253 5.96 -36.79 6.38
C THR A 253 6.43 -35.76 7.42
N ASN A 254 7.61 -35.94 8.01
CA ASN A 254 8.25 -35.10 9.02
C ASN A 254 9.33 -34.13 8.46
N TYR A 255 9.51 -34.02 7.14
CA TYR A 255 10.48 -33.13 6.49
C TYR A 255 9.79 -32.03 5.66
N GLN A 256 10.43 -30.87 5.58
CA GLN A 256 10.02 -29.76 4.71
C GLN A 256 11.27 -29.06 4.16
N PHE A 257 11.29 -28.84 2.85
CA PHE A 257 12.26 -27.96 2.21
C PHE A 257 11.82 -26.51 2.34
N ALA A 258 12.71 -25.64 2.77
CA ALA A 258 12.42 -24.21 2.93
C ALA A 258 13.57 -23.38 2.38
N TRP A 259 13.23 -22.44 1.48
CA TRP A 259 14.19 -21.52 0.90
C TRP A 259 14.51 -20.39 1.87
N ALA A 260 15.74 -19.89 1.84
CA ALA A 260 16.08 -18.65 2.52
C ALA A 260 15.24 -17.48 1.99
N THR A 261 14.98 -16.48 2.81
CA THR A 261 14.29 -15.25 2.37
C THR A 261 15.14 -14.48 1.36
N ARG A 262 16.47 -14.45 1.55
CA ARG A 262 17.39 -13.63 0.75
C ARG A 262 18.45 -14.49 0.05
N PRO A 263 18.83 -14.15 -1.19
CA PRO A 263 19.97 -14.77 -1.84
C PRO A 263 21.29 -14.32 -1.20
N GLU A 264 22.28 -15.19 -1.24
CA GLU A 264 23.65 -14.93 -0.81
C GLU A 264 24.53 -14.67 -2.04
N ARG A 265 25.40 -13.66 -1.98
CA ARG A 265 26.37 -13.39 -3.06
C ARG A 265 27.71 -14.01 -2.69
N ARG A 266 28.19 -14.96 -3.51
CA ARG A 266 29.51 -15.59 -3.36
C ARG A 266 30.32 -15.31 -4.62
N GLY A 267 31.26 -14.36 -4.52
CA GLY A 267 31.99 -13.85 -5.69
C GLY A 267 31.07 -13.11 -6.66
N ASP A 268 31.07 -13.53 -7.92
CA ASP A 268 30.22 -12.92 -8.96
C ASP A 268 28.85 -13.60 -9.13
N ARG A 269 28.64 -14.75 -8.49
CA ARG A 269 27.39 -15.51 -8.59
C ARG A 269 26.48 -15.28 -7.39
N GLN A 270 25.18 -15.29 -7.65
CA GLN A 270 24.13 -15.27 -6.62
C GLN A 270 23.61 -16.69 -6.41
N PHE A 271 23.48 -17.06 -5.14
CA PHE A 271 23.00 -18.36 -4.73
C PHE A 271 21.77 -18.21 -3.83
N GLN A 272 20.78 -19.06 -4.03
CA GLN A 272 19.67 -19.25 -3.13
C GLN A 272 19.98 -20.41 -2.18
N GLN A 273 19.90 -20.15 -0.87
CA GLN A 273 20.15 -21.17 0.14
C GLN A 273 18.87 -21.98 0.42
N LEU A 274 19.00 -23.30 0.49
CA LEU A 274 17.94 -24.26 0.74
C LEU A 274 18.21 -25.01 2.05
N TYR A 275 17.24 -24.98 2.94
CA TYR A 275 17.27 -25.68 4.23
C TYR A 275 16.32 -26.86 4.24
N VAL A 276 16.70 -27.89 5.00
CA VAL A 276 15.81 -29.02 5.32
C VAL A 276 15.44 -28.91 6.80
N VAL A 277 14.16 -28.64 7.05
CA VAL A 277 13.61 -28.41 8.39
C VAL A 277 12.64 -29.50 8.78
N ASN A 278 12.44 -29.68 10.08
CA ASN A 278 11.36 -30.51 10.59
C ASN A 278 10.01 -29.92 10.14
N LYS A 279 9.04 -30.76 9.78
CA LYS A 279 7.68 -30.29 9.47
C LYS A 279 6.94 -29.80 10.74
N ASN A 280 7.25 -30.38 11.89
CA ASN A 280 6.66 -30.00 13.16
C ASN A 280 7.12 -28.59 13.58
N ILE A 281 6.17 -27.76 13.97
CA ILE A 281 6.43 -26.42 14.50
C ILE A 281 6.71 -26.56 15.99
N GLU A 282 7.90 -26.16 16.43
CA GLU A 282 8.28 -26.23 17.84
C GLU A 282 7.67 -25.07 18.64
N MET A 283 7.61 -23.88 18.02
CA MET A 283 7.03 -22.67 18.61
C MET A 283 6.59 -21.68 17.53
N THR A 284 5.55 -20.90 17.82
CA THR A 284 5.05 -19.80 16.98
C THR A 284 5.33 -18.44 17.60
N GLY A 285 5.15 -17.37 16.82
CA GLY A 285 5.33 -15.99 17.26
C GLY A 285 4.24 -15.40 18.16
N GLU A 286 3.22 -16.17 18.57
CA GLU A 286 2.11 -15.66 19.39
C GLU A 286 2.55 -15.19 20.78
N SER A 287 3.63 -15.76 21.32
CA SER A 287 4.18 -15.42 22.64
C SER A 287 5.10 -14.20 22.65
N LEU A 288 5.22 -13.46 21.54
CA LEU A 288 6.05 -12.27 21.44
C LEU A 288 5.40 -11.06 22.12
N VAL A 289 6.09 -10.47 23.10
CA VAL A 289 5.62 -9.29 23.84
C VAL A 289 6.30 -8.01 23.35
N SER A 290 7.61 -8.08 23.11
CA SER A 290 8.39 -6.96 22.61
C SER A 290 9.28 -7.43 21.47
N VAL A 291 9.45 -6.59 20.47
CA VAL A 291 10.35 -6.83 19.35
C VAL A 291 11.05 -5.50 19.05
N ARG A 292 12.36 -5.51 18.86
CA ARG A 292 13.16 -4.32 18.56
C ARG A 292 14.26 -4.65 17.57
N GLU A 293 14.34 -3.85 16.53
CA GLU A 293 15.44 -3.82 15.57
C GLU A 293 16.72 -3.27 16.21
N GLY A 294 17.87 -3.76 15.76
CA GLY A 294 19.18 -3.37 16.28
C GLY A 294 20.33 -3.88 15.42
N TYR A 295 21.52 -3.85 15.99
CA TYR A 295 22.73 -4.39 15.39
C TYR A 295 23.41 -5.34 16.37
N ASP A 296 23.97 -6.41 15.83
CA ASP A 296 24.84 -7.30 16.59
C ASP A 296 26.23 -6.68 16.82
N GLN A 297 27.11 -7.41 17.51
CA GLN A 297 28.48 -6.98 17.80
C GLN A 297 29.32 -6.77 16.52
N MET A 298 28.96 -7.40 15.40
CA MET A 298 29.61 -7.30 14.11
C MET A 298 28.96 -6.23 13.20
N ARG A 299 28.05 -5.41 13.72
CA ARG A 299 27.23 -4.44 12.96
C ARG A 299 26.32 -5.07 11.89
N LYS A 300 25.95 -6.34 12.05
CA LYS A 300 24.91 -6.96 11.23
C LYS A 300 23.53 -6.65 11.82
N PRO A 301 22.51 -6.37 10.98
CA PRO A 301 21.16 -6.14 11.47
C PRO A 301 20.62 -7.34 12.24
N GLU A 302 20.00 -7.09 13.39
CA GLU A 302 19.32 -8.11 14.18
C GLU A 302 17.96 -7.63 14.68
N VAL A 303 17.09 -8.58 15.01
CA VAL A 303 15.80 -8.32 15.64
C VAL A 303 15.79 -9.01 17.00
N SER A 304 15.88 -8.22 18.05
CA SER A 304 15.72 -8.69 19.44
C SER A 304 14.24 -8.85 19.78
N PHE A 305 13.91 -9.86 20.58
CA PHE A 305 12.54 -10.07 21.04
C PHE A 305 12.47 -10.53 22.49
N GLU A 306 11.36 -10.23 23.14
CA GLU A 306 11.00 -10.71 24.47
C GLU A 306 9.73 -11.56 24.40
N LEU A 307 9.74 -12.66 25.14
CA LEU A 307 8.63 -13.59 25.27
C LEU A 307 7.83 -13.32 26.54
N ASP A 308 6.56 -13.71 26.53
CA ASP A 308 5.73 -13.82 27.73
C ASP A 308 6.23 -14.95 28.66
N ALA A 309 5.61 -15.07 29.83
CA ALA A 309 6.04 -16.04 30.84
C ALA A 309 5.91 -17.50 30.36
N ASP A 310 4.87 -17.81 29.58
CA ASP A 310 4.61 -19.17 29.09
C ASP A 310 5.51 -19.54 27.91
N GLY A 311 5.66 -18.62 26.96
CA GLY A 311 6.59 -18.70 25.84
C GLY A 311 8.03 -18.83 26.30
N ALA A 312 8.46 -18.04 27.30
CA ALA A 312 9.81 -18.15 27.86
C ALA A 312 10.09 -19.54 28.47
N ARG A 313 9.09 -20.17 29.13
CA ARG A 313 9.22 -21.53 29.67
C ARG A 313 9.31 -22.58 28.56
N ARG A 314 8.48 -22.47 27.53
CA ARG A 314 8.50 -23.38 26.37
C ARG A 314 9.80 -23.26 25.59
N PHE A 315 10.21 -22.03 25.27
CA PHE A 315 11.44 -21.74 24.53
C PHE A 315 12.69 -22.15 25.32
N SER A 316 12.71 -21.92 26.63
CA SER A 316 13.79 -22.40 27.51
C SER A 316 13.88 -23.92 27.57
N SER A 317 12.75 -24.61 27.49
CA SER A 317 12.72 -26.07 27.50
C SER A 317 13.18 -26.65 26.16
N LEU A 318 12.80 -26.00 25.05
CA LEU A 318 13.23 -26.35 23.69
C LEU A 318 14.73 -26.14 23.51
N THR A 319 15.20 -24.90 23.70
CA THR A 319 16.62 -24.55 23.53
C THR A 319 17.52 -25.29 24.53
N GLY A 320 17.03 -25.59 25.73
CA GLY A 320 17.77 -26.36 26.72
C GLY A 320 17.97 -27.84 26.36
N LYS A 321 17.13 -28.42 25.49
CA LYS A 321 17.25 -29.82 25.02
C LYS A 321 18.08 -29.93 23.74
N HIS A 322 18.12 -28.86 22.95
CA HIS A 322 18.69 -28.81 21.60
C HIS A 322 19.92 -27.89 21.51
N VAL A 323 20.75 -27.85 22.55
CA VAL A 323 21.99 -27.05 22.52
C VAL A 323 22.96 -27.65 21.49
N GLY A 324 23.43 -26.82 20.56
CA GLY A 324 24.26 -27.23 19.42
C GLY A 324 23.47 -27.49 18.14
N ASP A 325 22.15 -27.67 18.22
CA ASP A 325 21.32 -27.87 17.03
C ASP A 325 20.98 -26.52 16.37
N PRO A 326 20.86 -26.45 15.03
CA PRO A 326 20.44 -25.24 14.33
C PRO A 326 18.91 -25.07 14.43
N LEU A 327 18.48 -23.86 14.79
CA LEU A 327 17.07 -23.50 14.88
C LEU A 327 16.69 -22.57 13.72
N ALA A 328 15.94 -23.07 12.75
CA ALA A 328 15.37 -22.25 11.68
C ALA A 328 14.29 -21.31 12.23
N ILE A 329 14.42 -20.06 11.81
CA ILE A 329 13.46 -18.99 12.04
C ILE A 329 12.78 -18.74 10.71
N ILE A 330 11.50 -19.12 10.62
CA ILE A 330 10.74 -19.17 9.37
C ILE A 330 9.62 -18.13 9.42
N ILE A 331 9.43 -17.41 8.32
CA ILE A 331 8.36 -16.43 8.13
C ILE A 331 7.76 -16.66 6.75
N ASP A 332 6.45 -16.91 6.71
CA ASP A 332 5.71 -17.20 5.48
C ASP A 332 6.40 -18.29 4.62
N ASP A 333 6.77 -19.40 5.27
CA ASP A 333 7.48 -20.55 4.70
C ASP A 333 8.90 -20.28 4.13
N ARG A 334 9.45 -19.09 4.40
CA ARG A 334 10.85 -18.74 4.06
C ARG A 334 11.72 -18.64 5.30
N VAL A 335 12.94 -19.16 5.22
CA VAL A 335 13.91 -19.14 6.33
C VAL A 335 14.61 -17.79 6.36
N GLU A 336 14.39 -17.01 7.42
CA GLU A 336 15.13 -15.76 7.65
C GLU A 336 16.57 -16.05 8.07
N SER A 337 16.74 -17.00 9.00
CA SER A 337 18.04 -17.48 9.46
C SER A 337 17.92 -18.80 10.20
N ALA A 338 19.04 -19.51 10.31
CA ALA A 338 19.14 -20.77 11.05
C ALA A 338 20.39 -20.78 11.96
N PRO A 339 20.43 -19.95 13.02
CA PRO A 339 21.55 -19.93 13.95
C PRO A 339 21.61 -21.21 14.80
N GLU A 340 22.80 -21.55 15.27
CA GLU A 340 23.00 -22.60 16.27
C GLU A 340 22.53 -22.14 17.66
N ILE A 341 21.89 -23.05 18.40
CA ILE A 341 21.53 -22.81 19.79
C ILE A 341 22.80 -22.94 20.64
N GLN A 342 23.39 -21.81 21.03
CA GLN A 342 24.62 -21.79 21.84
C GLN A 342 24.36 -22.09 23.33
N SER A 343 23.21 -21.65 23.84
CA SER A 343 22.83 -21.81 25.24
C SER A 343 21.31 -21.78 25.40
N ARG A 344 20.83 -22.17 26.58
CA ARG A 344 19.41 -22.10 26.93
C ARG A 344 18.93 -20.64 26.93
N ILE A 345 17.95 -20.34 26.09
CA ILE A 345 17.35 -19.00 25.96
C ILE A 345 16.05 -18.97 26.75
N SER A 346 15.92 -18.04 27.69
CA SER A 346 14.72 -17.88 28.52
C SER A 346 13.79 -16.79 28.00
N LYS A 347 13.85 -15.59 28.57
CA LYS A 347 12.87 -14.52 28.34
C LYS A 347 13.15 -13.69 27.07
N SER A 348 14.41 -13.51 26.71
CA SER A 348 14.81 -12.66 25.59
C SER A 348 15.65 -13.44 24.58
N GLY A 349 15.31 -13.31 23.29
CA GLY A 349 16.05 -13.91 22.19
C GLY A 349 16.47 -12.86 21.16
N ARG A 350 17.32 -13.27 20.22
CA ARG A 350 17.76 -12.44 19.10
C ARG A 350 17.66 -13.24 17.81
N ILE A 351 17.10 -12.62 16.78
CA ILE A 351 17.02 -13.12 15.42
C ILE A 351 18.11 -12.40 14.64
N THR A 352 19.22 -13.09 14.38
CA THR A 352 20.24 -12.58 13.47
C THR A 352 19.70 -12.68 12.05
N MET A 353 19.80 -11.60 11.27
CA MET A 353 19.42 -11.65 9.86
C MET A 353 20.53 -12.32 9.05
N GLY A 354 20.19 -13.30 8.21
CA GLY A 354 21.16 -13.93 7.31
C GLY A 354 21.59 -13.04 6.13
N GLY A 355 22.72 -13.37 5.49
CA GLY A 355 23.14 -12.81 4.20
C GLY A 355 23.40 -11.29 4.18
N ASN A 356 23.00 -10.64 3.07
CA ASN A 356 23.20 -9.21 2.79
C ASN A 356 22.09 -8.32 3.39
N ALA A 357 21.51 -8.71 4.52
CA ALA A 357 20.40 -7.99 5.13
C ALA A 357 20.78 -6.56 5.52
N THR A 358 19.82 -5.66 5.37
CA THR A 358 19.93 -4.23 5.70
C THR A 358 19.16 -3.90 6.99
N ILE A 359 19.42 -2.74 7.58
CA ILE A 359 18.65 -2.29 8.75
C ILE A 359 17.17 -2.05 8.41
N SER A 360 16.86 -1.67 7.17
CA SER A 360 15.48 -1.59 6.66
C SER A 360 14.78 -2.94 6.70
N ASP A 361 15.48 -4.03 6.40
CA ASP A 361 14.91 -5.38 6.51
C ASP A 361 14.60 -5.74 7.96
N ALA A 362 15.50 -5.39 8.90
CA ALA A 362 15.28 -5.59 10.33
C ALA A 362 14.09 -4.79 10.85
N TYR A 363 13.94 -3.54 10.39
CA TYR A 363 12.80 -2.71 10.71
C TYR A 363 11.48 -3.25 10.15
N LEU A 364 11.47 -3.71 8.88
CA LEU A 364 10.32 -4.36 8.26
C LEU A 364 9.91 -5.60 9.04
N LEU A 365 10.85 -6.49 9.32
CA LEU A 365 10.59 -7.71 10.09
C LEU A 365 10.06 -7.39 11.49
N ALA A 366 10.73 -6.49 12.22
CA ALA A 366 10.28 -6.08 13.54
C ALA A 366 8.85 -5.53 13.49
N THR A 367 8.50 -4.78 12.45
CA THR A 367 7.15 -4.25 12.24
C THR A 367 6.12 -5.36 12.02
N LEU A 368 6.43 -6.33 11.16
CA LEU A 368 5.58 -7.49 10.89
C LEU A 368 5.31 -8.30 12.17
N LEU A 369 6.37 -8.61 12.94
CA LEU A 369 6.26 -9.34 14.20
C LEU A 369 5.51 -8.54 15.29
N LYS A 370 5.73 -7.23 15.38
CA LYS A 370 5.03 -6.33 16.32
C LYS A 370 3.52 -6.27 16.06
N ALA A 371 3.08 -6.43 14.81
CA ALA A 371 1.66 -6.43 14.47
C ALA A 371 1.02 -7.82 14.68
N GLY A 372 1.82 -8.86 14.55
CA GLY A 372 1.40 -10.27 14.62
C GLY A 372 0.96 -10.81 13.27
N ALA A 373 0.67 -12.11 13.26
CA ALA A 373 0.26 -12.82 12.05
C ALA A 373 -1.14 -12.39 11.58
N LEU A 374 -1.36 -12.41 10.25
CA LEU A 374 -2.70 -12.25 9.67
C LEU A 374 -3.53 -13.52 9.94
N PRO A 375 -4.82 -13.39 10.30
CA PRO A 375 -5.70 -14.54 10.53
C PRO A 375 -6.10 -15.26 9.24
N ALA A 376 -5.89 -14.62 8.07
CA ALA A 376 -6.24 -15.12 6.75
C ALA A 376 -5.17 -14.66 5.73
N ASN A 377 -5.02 -15.42 4.65
CA ASN A 377 -4.14 -15.02 3.55
C ASN A 377 -4.74 -13.83 2.78
N VAL A 378 -3.88 -12.99 2.22
CA VAL A 378 -4.30 -11.81 1.49
C VAL A 378 -3.59 -11.76 0.14
N GLU A 379 -4.36 -11.89 -0.93
CA GLU A 379 -3.85 -11.76 -2.29
C GLU A 379 -3.93 -10.29 -2.76
N ILE A 380 -2.90 -9.82 -3.45
CA ILE A 380 -2.87 -8.46 -4.00
C ILE A 380 -3.42 -8.51 -5.43
N LEU A 381 -4.69 -8.13 -5.61
CA LEU A 381 -5.35 -8.10 -6.92
C LEU A 381 -4.83 -6.98 -7.82
N GLN A 382 -4.58 -5.81 -7.23
CA GLN A 382 -4.13 -4.63 -7.95
C GLN A 382 -3.16 -3.84 -7.09
N SER A 383 -2.11 -3.33 -7.73
CA SER A 383 -1.17 -2.41 -7.11
C SER A 383 -0.78 -1.33 -8.11
N THR A 384 -0.99 -0.06 -7.76
CA THR A 384 -0.68 1.09 -8.60
C THR A 384 0.14 2.10 -7.81
N VAL A 385 1.23 2.59 -8.41
CA VAL A 385 2.03 3.67 -7.82
C VAL A 385 1.72 4.95 -8.56
N ILE A 386 1.29 5.97 -7.83
CA ILE A 386 1.10 7.32 -8.34
C ILE A 386 2.33 8.13 -7.98
N GLY A 387 3.10 8.54 -8.98
CA GLY A 387 4.29 9.35 -8.77
C GLY A 387 3.95 10.75 -8.22
N PRO A 388 4.71 11.28 -7.23
CA PRO A 388 4.47 12.63 -6.70
C PRO A 388 4.50 13.75 -7.76
N ALA A 389 5.26 13.55 -8.84
CA ALA A 389 5.34 14.50 -9.96
C ALA A 389 4.01 14.61 -10.74
N LEU A 390 3.30 13.50 -10.95
CA LEU A 390 1.99 13.48 -11.62
C LEU A 390 0.93 14.20 -10.78
N GLY A 391 1.00 14.02 -9.45
CA GLY A 391 0.15 14.76 -8.52
C GLY A 391 0.45 16.25 -8.53
N GLN A 392 1.73 16.64 -8.51
CA GLN A 392 2.12 18.05 -8.51
C GLN A 392 1.72 18.78 -9.80
N ASP A 393 1.86 18.16 -10.97
CA ASP A 393 1.44 18.77 -12.23
C ASP A 393 -0.08 18.99 -12.26
N SER A 394 -0.84 17.99 -11.80
CA SER A 394 -2.30 18.10 -11.69
C SER A 394 -2.73 19.17 -10.68
N ILE A 395 -2.02 19.30 -9.56
CA ILE A 395 -2.24 20.39 -8.59
C ILE A 395 -1.99 21.74 -9.24
N ASN A 396 -0.90 21.89 -9.98
CA ASN A 396 -0.54 23.18 -10.59
C ASN A 396 -1.57 23.59 -11.64
N LYS A 397 -1.96 22.66 -12.52
CA LYS A 397 -3.02 22.88 -13.53
C LYS A 397 -4.39 23.13 -12.88
N GLY A 398 -4.71 22.38 -11.82
CA GLY A 398 -5.95 22.57 -11.06
C GLY A 398 -6.01 23.92 -10.38
N LYS A 399 -4.91 24.37 -9.77
CA LYS A 399 -4.79 25.70 -9.15
C LYS A 399 -4.97 26.82 -10.17
N THR A 400 -4.29 26.75 -11.32
CA THR A 400 -4.41 27.79 -12.36
C THR A 400 -5.81 27.82 -12.96
N ALA A 401 -6.41 26.67 -13.27
CA ALA A 401 -7.78 26.59 -13.78
C ALA A 401 -8.81 27.13 -12.77
N SER A 402 -8.69 26.75 -11.50
CA SER A 402 -9.57 27.24 -10.43
C SER A 402 -9.46 28.74 -10.24
N PHE A 403 -8.24 29.27 -10.26
CA PHE A 403 -7.98 30.70 -10.09
C PHE A 403 -8.57 31.53 -11.23
N ILE A 404 -8.36 31.10 -12.48
CA ILE A 404 -8.94 31.75 -13.65
C ILE A 404 -10.48 31.69 -13.61
N GLY A 405 -11.05 30.53 -13.27
CA GLY A 405 -12.50 30.36 -13.16
C GLY A 405 -13.14 31.26 -12.11
N ILE A 406 -12.58 31.32 -10.90
CA ILE A 406 -13.06 32.20 -9.83
C ILE A 406 -13.00 33.66 -10.26
N ILE A 407 -11.90 34.10 -10.88
CA ILE A 407 -11.76 35.49 -11.35
C ILE A 407 -12.82 35.83 -12.39
N LEU A 408 -13.07 34.96 -13.38
CA LEU A 408 -14.09 35.20 -14.40
C LEU A 408 -15.49 35.32 -13.79
N VAL A 409 -15.80 34.46 -12.82
CA VAL A 409 -17.08 34.48 -12.10
C VAL A 409 -17.26 35.77 -11.30
N VAL A 410 -16.24 36.19 -10.54
CA VAL A 410 -16.24 37.45 -9.78
C VAL A 410 -16.41 38.65 -10.70
N ILE A 411 -15.69 38.70 -11.82
CA ILE A 411 -15.81 39.79 -12.80
C ILE A 411 -17.22 39.83 -13.38
N PHE A 412 -17.78 38.67 -13.76
CA PHE A 412 -19.14 38.60 -14.29
C PHE A 412 -20.17 39.10 -13.28
N MET A 413 -20.09 38.65 -12.02
CA MET A 413 -21.00 39.07 -10.95
C MET A 413 -20.90 40.57 -10.67
N ALA A 414 -19.69 41.10 -10.59
CA ALA A 414 -19.45 42.53 -10.38
C ALA A 414 -19.98 43.40 -11.53
N ILE A 415 -19.87 42.96 -12.79
CA ILE A 415 -20.38 43.72 -13.94
C ILE A 415 -21.91 43.63 -14.03
N TYR A 416 -22.48 42.43 -13.93
CA TYR A 416 -23.91 42.21 -14.17
C TYR A 416 -24.80 42.67 -13.00
N TYR A 417 -24.38 42.41 -11.76
CA TYR A 417 -25.16 42.71 -10.54
C TYR A 417 -24.57 43.84 -9.69
N LYS A 418 -23.51 44.52 -10.16
CA LYS A 418 -22.89 45.67 -9.50
C LYS A 418 -22.57 45.38 -8.03
N ILE A 419 -23.24 46.08 -7.11
CA ILE A 419 -22.92 45.99 -5.68
C ILE A 419 -23.54 44.74 -5.06
N SER A 420 -24.66 44.25 -5.60
CA SER A 420 -25.20 42.95 -5.19
C SER A 420 -24.30 41.82 -5.64
N GLY A 421 -23.63 41.96 -6.78
CA GLY A 421 -22.58 41.06 -7.24
C GLY A 421 -21.43 40.95 -6.23
N LEU A 422 -20.89 42.09 -5.77
CA LEU A 422 -19.84 42.13 -4.74
C LEU A 422 -20.25 41.44 -3.42
N ILE A 423 -21.53 41.53 -3.03
CA ILE A 423 -22.05 40.84 -1.84
C ILE A 423 -22.08 39.33 -2.06
N ALA A 424 -22.46 38.88 -3.26
CA ALA A 424 -22.41 37.46 -3.62
C ALA A 424 -20.97 36.93 -3.66
N ASP A 425 -20.03 37.69 -4.22
CA ASP A 425 -18.62 37.30 -4.27
C ASP A 425 -18.04 37.13 -2.86
N MET A 426 -18.38 38.04 -1.94
CA MET A 426 -18.01 37.90 -0.53
C MET A 426 -18.59 36.62 0.09
N ALA A 427 -19.84 36.28 -0.21
CA ALA A 427 -20.48 35.06 0.28
C ALA A 427 -19.82 33.79 -0.28
N VAL A 428 -19.40 33.80 -1.55
CA VAL A 428 -18.68 32.68 -2.20
C VAL A 428 -17.29 32.49 -1.59
N ILE A 429 -16.57 33.57 -1.31
CA ILE A 429 -15.26 33.52 -0.63
C ILE A 429 -15.43 32.93 0.78
N LEU A 430 -16.42 33.41 1.53
CA LEU A 430 -16.77 32.87 2.85
C LEU A 430 -17.16 31.39 2.77
N ASN A 431 -17.94 31.00 1.74
CA ASN A 431 -18.32 29.61 1.53
C ASN A 431 -17.10 28.73 1.34
N THR A 432 -16.20 29.12 0.43
CA THR A 432 -14.95 28.40 0.17
C THR A 432 -14.10 28.27 1.43
N PHE A 433 -14.00 29.36 2.20
CA PHE A 433 -13.27 29.36 3.46
C PHE A 433 -13.87 28.40 4.50
N PHE A 434 -15.20 28.37 4.63
CA PHE A 434 -15.88 27.44 5.53
C PHE A 434 -15.76 25.98 5.08
N ILE A 435 -15.76 25.69 3.78
CA ILE A 435 -15.53 24.33 3.27
C ILE A 435 -14.15 23.83 3.70
N LEU A 436 -13.11 24.64 3.47
CA LEU A 436 -11.74 24.30 3.86
C LEU A 436 -11.63 24.10 5.37
N ALA A 437 -12.27 24.95 6.17
CA ALA A 437 -12.27 24.81 7.63
C ALA A 437 -12.99 23.54 8.10
N PHE A 438 -14.10 23.17 7.46
CA PHE A 438 -14.85 21.97 7.80
C PHE A 438 -14.04 20.69 7.53
N MET A 439 -13.26 20.65 6.45
CA MET A 439 -12.43 19.49 6.13
C MET A 439 -11.32 19.20 7.16
N VAL A 440 -10.94 20.21 7.93
CA VAL A 440 -9.88 20.11 8.95
C VAL A 440 -10.44 19.66 10.31
N ILE A 441 -11.76 19.60 10.48
CA ILE A 441 -12.38 19.23 11.75
C ILE A 441 -11.96 17.79 12.14
N PRO A 442 -11.39 17.60 13.34
CA PRO A 442 -11.07 16.27 13.85
C PRO A 442 -12.32 15.38 13.89
N GLY A 443 -12.25 14.21 13.28
CA GLY A 443 -13.35 13.23 13.21
C GLY A 443 -14.08 13.16 11.86
N VAL A 444 -13.93 14.17 10.99
CA VAL A 444 -14.55 14.15 9.64
C VAL A 444 -13.80 13.20 8.69
N ASN A 445 -12.55 12.81 9.00
CA ASN A 445 -11.72 11.85 8.24
C ASN A 445 -11.72 12.07 6.71
N SER A 446 -11.92 13.32 6.25
CA SER A 446 -11.98 13.63 4.83
C SER A 446 -10.60 14.00 4.30
N THR A 447 -10.15 13.28 3.28
CA THR A 447 -8.94 13.61 2.53
C THR A 447 -9.29 14.49 1.33
N LEU A 448 -8.57 15.59 1.13
CA LEU A 448 -8.68 16.39 -0.08
C LEU A 448 -7.99 15.66 -1.23
N THR A 449 -8.75 15.28 -2.27
CA THR A 449 -8.27 14.60 -3.47
C THR A 449 -8.42 15.51 -4.70
N MET A 450 -7.92 15.09 -5.87
CA MET A 450 -8.18 15.81 -7.12
C MET A 450 -9.69 15.94 -7.42
N PRO A 451 -10.48 14.85 -7.37
CA PRO A 451 -11.94 14.97 -7.42
C PRO A 451 -12.49 15.90 -6.33
N GLY A 452 -11.98 15.82 -5.09
CA GLY A 452 -12.36 16.72 -4.01
C GLY A 452 -12.23 18.21 -4.35
N ILE A 453 -11.14 18.59 -5.02
CA ILE A 453 -10.93 19.96 -5.55
C ILE A 453 -11.98 20.31 -6.61
N ALA A 454 -12.30 19.39 -7.52
CA ALA A 454 -13.38 19.59 -8.49
C ALA A 454 -14.74 19.81 -7.79
N GLY A 455 -14.99 19.12 -6.67
CA GLY A 455 -16.17 19.35 -5.83
C GLY A 455 -16.23 20.75 -5.22
N ILE A 456 -15.09 21.30 -4.79
CA ILE A 456 -14.99 22.70 -4.33
C ILE A 456 -15.30 23.66 -5.48
N ILE A 457 -14.72 23.44 -6.67
CA ILE A 457 -14.96 24.27 -7.86
C ILE A 457 -16.44 24.23 -8.27
N LEU A 458 -17.04 23.04 -8.29
CA LEU A 458 -18.46 22.86 -8.59
C LEU A 458 -19.33 23.60 -7.58
N THR A 459 -18.98 23.51 -6.29
CA THR A 459 -19.69 24.22 -5.23
C THR A 459 -19.59 25.74 -5.40
N VAL A 460 -18.43 26.27 -5.78
CA VAL A 460 -18.26 27.71 -6.05
C VAL A 460 -19.25 28.16 -7.14
N GLY A 461 -19.39 27.39 -8.23
CA GLY A 461 -20.37 27.67 -9.27
C GLY A 461 -21.82 27.64 -8.76
N MET A 462 -22.21 26.61 -8.02
CA MET A 462 -23.56 26.48 -7.45
C MET A 462 -23.88 27.55 -6.39
N SER A 463 -22.86 28.00 -5.65
CA SER A 463 -23.00 29.09 -4.66
C SER A 463 -23.37 30.40 -5.34
N VAL A 464 -22.82 30.64 -6.54
CA VAL A 464 -23.16 31.81 -7.34
C VAL A 464 -24.56 31.70 -7.91
N ASP A 465 -24.93 30.53 -8.44
CA ASP A 465 -26.28 30.27 -8.98
C ASP A 465 -27.38 30.56 -7.94
N SER A 466 -27.18 30.14 -6.70
CA SER A 466 -28.11 30.42 -5.59
C SER A 466 -28.31 31.92 -5.37
N ASN A 467 -27.22 32.69 -5.42
CA ASN A 467 -27.28 34.15 -5.27
C ASN A 467 -27.94 34.82 -6.49
N VAL A 468 -27.68 34.31 -7.70
CA VAL A 468 -28.32 34.79 -8.94
C VAL A 468 -29.84 34.62 -8.89
N LEU A 469 -30.34 33.45 -8.49
CA LEU A 469 -31.77 33.19 -8.35
C LEU A 469 -32.44 34.14 -7.35
N ILE A 470 -31.79 34.38 -6.21
CA ILE A 470 -32.28 35.35 -5.21
C ILE A 470 -32.32 36.75 -5.81
N PHE A 471 -31.28 37.18 -6.52
CA PHE A 471 -31.22 38.53 -7.10
C PHE A 471 -32.23 38.76 -8.20
N GLU A 472 -32.45 37.78 -9.09
CA GLU A 472 -33.49 37.89 -10.11
C GLU A 472 -34.87 37.94 -9.48
N ARG A 473 -35.14 37.16 -8.43
CA ARG A 473 -36.42 37.26 -7.72
C ARG A 473 -36.60 38.63 -7.06
N ILE A 474 -35.57 39.19 -6.44
CA ILE A 474 -35.61 40.56 -5.89
C ILE A 474 -35.87 41.58 -7.00
N ARG A 475 -35.24 41.43 -8.17
CA ARG A 475 -35.41 42.32 -9.34
C ARG A 475 -36.83 42.24 -9.89
N GLU A 476 -37.43 41.06 -9.92
CA GLU A 476 -38.84 40.85 -10.29
C GLU A 476 -39.78 41.57 -9.31
N GLU A 477 -39.56 41.43 -8.00
CA GLU A 477 -40.36 42.11 -6.98
C GLU A 477 -40.20 43.65 -7.03
N LEU A 478 -39.00 44.15 -7.34
CA LEU A 478 -38.76 45.59 -7.56
C LEU A 478 -39.56 46.12 -8.77
N ARG A 479 -39.66 45.34 -9.86
CA ARG A 479 -40.44 45.71 -11.05
C ARG A 479 -41.94 45.80 -10.78
N THR A 480 -42.44 45.09 -9.76
CA THR A 480 -43.84 45.22 -9.30
C THR A 480 -44.12 46.50 -8.51
N GLY A 481 -43.11 47.36 -8.29
CA GLY A 481 -43.23 48.64 -7.59
C GLY A 481 -43.08 48.55 -6.06
N LYS A 482 -42.68 47.38 -5.53
CA LYS A 482 -42.40 47.23 -4.09
C LYS A 482 -41.21 48.10 -3.67
N THR A 483 -41.25 48.58 -2.43
CA THR A 483 -40.07 49.24 -1.84
C THR A 483 -38.90 48.26 -1.81
N VAL A 484 -37.69 48.79 -1.90
CA VAL A 484 -36.44 48.02 -1.91
C VAL A 484 -36.39 46.96 -0.79
N ARG A 485 -36.83 47.32 0.42
CA ARG A 485 -36.86 46.41 1.55
C ARG A 485 -37.91 45.31 1.41
N ALA A 486 -39.13 45.67 1.02
CA ALA A 486 -40.20 44.70 0.81
C ALA A 486 -39.89 43.74 -0.36
N ALA A 487 -39.17 44.23 -1.38
CA ALA A 487 -38.71 43.40 -2.50
C ALA A 487 -37.60 42.43 -2.08
N ILE A 488 -36.66 42.85 -1.21
CA ILE A 488 -35.68 41.93 -0.63
C ILE A 488 -36.37 40.83 0.17
N ASP A 489 -37.23 41.20 1.13
CA ASP A 489 -37.90 40.22 2.00
C ASP A 489 -38.71 39.21 1.17
N ALA A 490 -39.53 39.70 0.23
CA ALA A 490 -40.31 38.85 -0.67
C ALA A 490 -39.45 38.02 -1.64
N GLY A 491 -38.33 38.57 -2.11
CA GLY A 491 -37.41 37.91 -3.01
C GLY A 491 -36.74 36.70 -2.35
N TYR A 492 -36.23 36.86 -1.12
CA TYR A 492 -35.69 35.75 -0.34
C TYR A 492 -36.77 34.70 -0.04
N ASP A 493 -37.94 35.10 0.45
CA ASP A 493 -39.00 34.14 0.81
C ASP A 493 -39.44 33.25 -0.36
N ARG A 494 -39.49 33.82 -1.57
CA ARG A 494 -39.84 33.08 -2.80
C ARG A 494 -38.67 32.26 -3.35
N ALA A 495 -37.46 32.82 -3.36
CA ALA A 495 -36.28 32.12 -3.87
C ALA A 495 -35.85 30.95 -2.97
N LEU A 496 -36.14 31.00 -1.67
CA LEU A 496 -35.77 29.97 -0.70
C LEU A 496 -36.21 28.56 -1.11
N LEU A 497 -37.46 28.39 -1.54
CA LEU A 497 -37.96 27.08 -1.93
C LEU A 497 -37.23 26.52 -3.15
N THR A 498 -36.99 27.34 -4.17
CA THR A 498 -36.27 26.93 -5.38
C THR A 498 -34.80 26.59 -5.09
N VAL A 499 -34.13 27.40 -4.27
CA VAL A 499 -32.72 27.17 -3.89
C VAL A 499 -32.59 25.89 -3.05
N ILE A 500 -33.47 25.67 -2.08
CA ILE A 500 -33.48 24.44 -1.29
C ILE A 500 -33.73 23.22 -2.17
N ASP A 501 -34.69 23.28 -3.11
CA ASP A 501 -35.03 22.16 -3.99
C ASP A 501 -33.84 21.71 -4.87
N SER A 502 -33.14 22.67 -5.48
CA SER A 502 -31.93 22.41 -6.27
C SER A 502 -30.80 21.77 -5.43
N HIS A 503 -30.57 22.29 -4.22
CA HIS A 503 -29.54 21.78 -3.31
C HIS A 503 -29.88 20.41 -2.73
N VAL A 504 -31.14 20.15 -2.38
CA VAL A 504 -31.58 18.84 -1.87
C VAL A 504 -31.37 17.76 -2.92
N THR A 505 -31.72 18.05 -4.18
CA THR A 505 -31.50 17.11 -5.30
C THR A 505 -30.02 16.75 -5.43
N THR A 506 -29.14 17.76 -5.37
CA THR A 506 -27.69 17.55 -5.47
C THR A 506 -27.13 16.83 -4.23
N LEU A 507 -27.67 17.11 -3.04
CA LEU A 507 -27.29 16.45 -1.79
C LEU A 507 -27.66 14.96 -1.80
N ILE A 508 -28.79 14.59 -2.41
CA ILE A 508 -29.16 13.19 -2.62
C ILE A 508 -28.12 12.49 -3.50
N THR A 509 -27.72 13.10 -4.63
CA THR A 509 -26.65 12.55 -5.48
C THR A 509 -25.34 12.38 -4.71
N ALA A 510 -24.95 13.40 -3.93
CA ALA A 510 -23.75 13.33 -3.10
C ALA A 510 -23.85 12.22 -2.04
N LEU A 511 -25.03 11.98 -1.45
CA LEU A 511 -25.25 10.89 -0.49
C LEU A 511 -25.01 9.51 -1.12
N PHE A 512 -25.52 9.28 -2.34
CA PHE A 512 -25.24 8.04 -3.07
C PHE A 512 -23.75 7.87 -3.35
N LEU A 513 -23.06 8.93 -3.77
CA LEU A 513 -21.61 8.91 -3.97
C LEU A 513 -20.84 8.67 -2.66
N PHE A 514 -21.36 9.12 -1.51
CA PHE A 514 -20.75 8.90 -0.21
C PHE A 514 -20.92 7.45 0.29
N ILE A 515 -22.09 6.84 0.06
CA ILE A 515 -22.39 5.47 0.52
C ILE A 515 -21.70 4.44 -0.38
N PHE A 516 -21.77 4.62 -1.71
CA PHE A 516 -21.29 3.63 -2.68
C PHE A 516 -19.92 3.96 -3.27
N GLY A 517 -19.46 5.21 -3.16
CA GLY A 517 -18.14 5.59 -3.65
C GLY A 517 -17.01 5.09 -2.75
N SER A 518 -15.92 4.64 -3.37
CA SER A 518 -14.68 4.27 -2.70
C SER A 518 -13.60 5.35 -2.89
N GLY A 519 -12.62 5.38 -1.97
CA GLY A 519 -11.43 6.22 -2.05
C GLY A 519 -11.72 7.69 -2.39
N THR A 520 -11.36 8.10 -3.61
CA THR A 520 -11.40 9.48 -4.09
C THR A 520 -12.81 10.01 -4.36
N ILE A 521 -13.74 9.14 -4.76
CA ILE A 521 -15.14 9.51 -5.03
C ILE A 521 -15.86 9.88 -3.73
N ARG A 522 -15.56 9.15 -2.65
CA ARG A 522 -16.09 9.46 -1.32
C ARG A 522 -15.62 10.83 -0.83
N GLY A 523 -14.34 11.15 -1.06
CA GLY A 523 -13.79 12.48 -0.77
C GLY A 523 -14.51 13.60 -1.53
N PHE A 524 -14.78 13.40 -2.83
CA PHE A 524 -15.60 14.33 -3.63
C PHE A 524 -17.02 14.49 -3.09
N ALA A 525 -17.67 13.39 -2.69
CA ALA A 525 -19.01 13.45 -2.12
C ALA A 525 -19.06 14.29 -0.85
N VAL A 526 -18.07 14.15 0.06
CA VAL A 526 -17.98 14.95 1.29
C VAL A 526 -17.80 16.43 0.97
N THR A 527 -16.86 16.78 0.08
CA THR A 527 -16.63 18.20 -0.26
C THR A 527 -17.86 18.83 -0.91
N LEU A 528 -18.55 18.08 -1.76
CA LEU A 528 -19.80 18.51 -2.41
C LEU A 528 -20.94 18.69 -1.39
N SER A 529 -21.19 17.71 -0.51
CA SER A 529 -22.26 17.80 0.50
C SER A 529 -22.05 18.97 1.46
N VAL A 530 -20.85 19.10 1.98
CA VAL A 530 -20.47 20.21 2.88
C VAL A 530 -20.57 21.54 2.15
N GLY A 531 -20.10 21.58 0.92
CA GLY A 531 -20.16 22.74 0.05
C GLY A 531 -21.58 23.25 -0.17
N ILE A 532 -22.51 22.34 -0.47
CA ILE A 532 -23.93 22.64 -0.67
C ILE A 532 -24.55 23.20 0.62
N LEU A 533 -24.35 22.54 1.75
CA LEU A 533 -24.90 22.98 3.05
C LEU A 533 -24.40 24.36 3.45
N LEU A 534 -23.09 24.60 3.27
CA LEU A 534 -22.48 25.90 3.57
C LEU A 534 -22.89 26.97 2.56
N SER A 535 -23.09 26.61 1.28
CA SER A 535 -23.58 27.54 0.26
C SER A 535 -24.99 28.02 0.56
N LEU A 536 -25.87 27.12 1.04
CA LEU A 536 -27.21 27.46 1.49
C LEU A 536 -27.14 28.44 2.68
N PHE A 537 -26.25 28.17 3.64
CA PHE A 537 -26.04 29.06 4.79
C PHE A 537 -25.54 30.45 4.37
N THR A 538 -24.53 30.53 3.50
CA THR A 538 -23.96 31.82 3.07
C THR A 538 -24.93 32.60 2.18
N ALA A 539 -25.60 31.94 1.23
CA ALA A 539 -26.54 32.57 0.31
C ALA A 539 -27.82 33.06 0.98
N ILE A 540 -28.23 32.51 2.12
CA ILE A 540 -29.45 32.92 2.83
C ILE A 540 -29.14 33.85 4.00
N PHE A 541 -28.17 33.51 4.85
CA PHE A 541 -27.96 34.24 6.09
C PHE A 541 -26.92 35.35 5.94
N VAL A 542 -25.79 35.08 5.27
CA VAL A 542 -24.71 36.07 5.15
C VAL A 542 -25.14 37.21 4.23
N THR A 543 -25.56 36.89 3.01
CA THR A 543 -26.03 37.90 2.03
C THR A 543 -27.20 38.72 2.57
N LYS A 544 -28.24 38.09 3.13
CA LYS A 544 -29.41 38.79 3.70
C LYS A 544 -29.00 39.71 4.84
N THR A 545 -28.11 39.27 5.74
CA THR A 545 -27.60 40.10 6.84
C THR A 545 -26.86 41.32 6.31
N VAL A 546 -26.08 41.17 5.23
CA VAL A 546 -25.35 42.28 4.60
C VAL A 546 -26.30 43.27 3.93
N PHE A 547 -27.31 42.80 3.19
CA PHE A 547 -28.37 43.65 2.64
C PHE A 547 -29.11 44.41 3.76
N ASP A 548 -29.34 43.73 4.89
CA ASP A 548 -30.00 44.28 6.05
C ASP A 548 -29.17 45.31 6.82
N LEU A 549 -27.84 45.18 6.84
CA LEU A 549 -26.93 46.18 7.39
C LEU A 549 -26.88 47.43 6.51
N ARG A 550 -26.97 47.26 5.19
CA ARG A 550 -26.85 48.32 4.19
C ARG A 550 -28.11 49.21 4.07
N LYS A 551 -29.00 49.17 5.06
CA LYS A 551 -30.34 49.81 5.15
C LYS A 551 -30.40 51.36 5.05
N GLN A 552 -29.38 52.05 4.52
CA GLN A 552 -29.34 53.51 4.47
C GLN A 552 -29.42 54.16 3.07
N TYR A 553 -29.52 53.42 1.96
CA TYR A 553 -29.66 54.06 0.62
C TYR A 553 -31.02 53.85 -0.06
N LYS A 554 -31.50 54.95 -0.67
CA LYS A 554 -32.76 55.10 -1.43
C LYS A 554 -32.82 54.30 -2.75
N SER A 555 -31.72 53.72 -3.20
CA SER A 555 -31.65 52.91 -4.43
C SER A 555 -30.73 51.71 -4.24
N LEU A 556 -31.15 50.57 -4.80
CA LEU A 556 -30.33 49.37 -4.90
C LEU A 556 -29.84 49.27 -6.34
N SER A 557 -28.52 49.26 -6.54
CA SER A 557 -27.93 48.95 -7.84
C SER A 557 -27.88 47.43 -8.00
N ILE A 558 -29.04 46.86 -8.33
CA ILE A 558 -29.21 45.49 -8.82
C ILE A 558 -29.36 45.53 -10.33
#